data_AF-A0A847XRJ9-F1
#
_entry.id   AF-A0A847XRJ9-F1
#
_cell.length_a   1.000
_cell.length_b   1.000
_cell.length_c   1.000
_cell.angle_alpha   90.00
_cell.angle_beta   90.00
_cell.angle_gamma   90.00
#
_symmetry.space_group_name_H-M   'P 1'
#
loop_
_entity.id
_entity.type
_entity.pdbx_description
1 polymer ?
#
loop_
_entity_poly.entity_id
_entity_poly.type
_entity_poly.pdbx_seq_one_letter_code
_entity_poly.pdbx_strand_id
1 'polypeptide(L)'
;MGNPRIRRHRSTLDYDHVGQHIIRNNIFRRCGQCAIVGAGYNTGTYILGNFIGETAYRLEFTGHEIAGIKFHNAVDIVIENNYIGNSNKVRAIWIDFGNQNIRLSRNIIGVQLFIEMNHGPILIDNNILEGVYINRGSGAITLSHNLINMNNFRYTHDPYRKSAFYKAHTRETVMRELSFIRDERWYNNIFIKKGLDSLRVNQPGSADIQVTRTIPPPAIHLGVDPLVTNYGCDADYNLYLNGTKKHDTFDKNSIVSSFNPEFSFRDDDGNVTVSFLMNEDALNIRGPLITTEYLGIYDPMKLQMENNDGTPIIVDIDILKRSRNKDNPGVGPFADLKVGQNSYTVFSIDAIGPQGNK
;
A
#
# COMPACT_ATOMS: atom_id res chain seq x y z
N MET A 1 38.33 22.37 -2.41
CA MET A 1 38.44 20.93 -2.09
C MET A 1 37.15 20.26 -2.51
N GLY A 2 37.20 19.45 -3.58
CA GLY A 2 36.01 18.92 -4.22
C GLY A 2 35.34 17.83 -3.39
N ASN A 3 34.03 17.95 -3.19
CA ASN A 3 33.18 16.95 -2.58
C ASN A 3 33.29 15.64 -3.41
N PRO A 4 33.73 14.50 -2.85
CA PRO A 4 33.84 13.28 -3.61
C PRO A 4 32.44 12.87 -4.08
N ARG A 5 32.23 12.91 -5.40
CA ARG A 5 31.03 12.33 -6.02
C ARG A 5 30.94 10.88 -5.55
N ILE A 6 29.91 10.56 -4.77
CA ILE A 6 29.52 9.18 -4.48
C ILE A 6 29.31 8.51 -5.83
N ARG A 7 30.29 7.72 -6.28
CA ARG A 7 30.11 6.82 -7.41
C ARG A 7 29.03 5.84 -6.97
N ARG A 8 27.82 5.95 -7.54
CA ARG A 8 26.86 4.85 -7.51
C ARG A 8 27.59 3.66 -8.13
N HIS A 9 27.99 2.70 -7.30
CA HIS A 9 28.40 1.40 -7.82
C HIS A 9 27.24 0.91 -8.69
N ARG A 10 27.52 0.69 -9.98
CA ARG A 10 26.70 -0.20 -10.81
C ARG A 10 26.94 -1.61 -10.28
N SER A 11 26.40 -1.92 -9.11
CA SER A 11 26.32 -3.31 -8.68
C SER A 11 25.14 -3.91 -9.42
N THR A 12 25.43 -4.71 -10.44
CA THR A 12 24.53 -5.71 -11.01
C THR A 12 24.34 -6.88 -10.06
N LEU A 13 24.39 -6.64 -8.73
CA LEU A 13 24.09 -7.66 -7.74
C LEU A 13 22.58 -7.86 -7.81
N ASP A 14 22.22 -8.85 -8.61
CA ASP A 14 20.86 -9.29 -8.84
C ASP A 14 20.29 -9.97 -7.59
N TYR A 15 19.00 -10.30 -7.65
CA TYR A 15 18.24 -11.06 -6.66
C TYR A 15 19.13 -12.08 -5.93
N ASP A 16 19.84 -12.94 -6.66
CA ASP A 16 20.62 -14.06 -6.13
C ASP A 16 21.78 -13.73 -5.17
N HIS A 17 22.17 -12.47 -5.02
CA HIS A 17 23.38 -12.11 -4.25
C HIS A 17 23.11 -11.24 -3.02
N VAL A 18 22.03 -10.44 -3.00
CA VAL A 18 21.76 -9.49 -1.91
C VAL A 18 20.25 -9.29 -1.73
N GLY A 19 19.76 -9.49 -0.50
CA GLY A 19 18.35 -9.40 -0.15
C GLY A 19 17.86 -10.66 0.54
N GLN A 20 16.64 -11.10 0.23
CA GLN A 20 15.92 -12.24 0.81
C GLN A 20 15.97 -12.29 2.34
N HIS A 21 15.95 -11.13 2.99
CA HIS A 21 15.96 -11.07 4.43
C HIS A 21 14.60 -11.48 5.01
N ILE A 22 14.62 -11.93 6.26
CA ILE A 22 13.40 -12.15 7.03
C ILE A 22 13.50 -11.31 8.29
N ILE A 23 12.65 -10.30 8.40
CA ILE A 23 12.48 -9.48 9.60
C ILE A 23 11.14 -9.85 10.21
N ARG A 24 11.15 -10.71 11.22
CA ARG A 24 9.90 -11.21 11.80
C ARG A 24 9.86 -11.21 13.31
N ASN A 25 8.66 -11.00 13.84
CA ASN A 25 8.36 -11.09 15.27
C ASN A 25 9.28 -10.20 16.12
N ASN A 26 9.44 -8.93 15.72
CA ASN A 26 10.18 -7.93 16.49
C ASN A 26 9.25 -6.82 17.00
N ILE A 27 9.71 -6.15 18.05
CA ILE A 27 9.10 -4.92 18.56
C ILE A 27 10.07 -3.76 18.30
N PHE A 28 9.69 -2.85 17.41
CA PHE A 28 10.44 -1.63 17.14
C PHE A 28 9.72 -0.44 17.78
N ARG A 29 10.45 0.27 18.64
CA ARG A 29 9.93 1.40 19.42
C ARG A 29 10.97 2.49 19.54
N ARG A 30 10.49 3.73 19.66
CA ARG A 30 11.26 4.95 19.94
C ARG A 30 12.38 5.25 18.94
N CYS A 31 12.18 4.89 17.67
CA CYS A 31 13.14 5.17 16.60
C CYS A 31 13.11 6.66 16.20
N GLY A 32 14.28 7.25 15.93
CA GLY A 32 14.41 8.64 15.49
C GLY A 32 14.05 8.88 14.01
N GLN A 33 14.31 7.90 13.15
CA GLN A 33 14.08 8.00 11.70
C GLN A 33 13.11 6.93 11.18
N CYS A 34 13.55 5.67 11.13
CA CYS A 34 12.76 4.50 10.71
C CYS A 34 13.01 3.32 11.65
N ALA A 35 12.04 2.41 11.75
CA ALA A 35 12.30 1.08 12.31
C ALA A 35 12.99 0.18 11.28
N ILE A 36 12.52 0.22 10.03
CA ILE A 36 13.10 -0.54 8.91
C ILE A 36 13.28 0.40 7.73
N VAL A 37 14.50 0.45 7.17
CA VAL A 37 14.82 1.27 5.99
C VAL A 37 15.73 0.51 5.03
N GLY A 38 15.62 0.76 3.73
CA GLY A 38 16.49 0.14 2.73
C GLY A 38 16.41 0.78 1.36
N ALA A 39 17.51 0.69 0.59
CA ALA A 39 17.60 1.21 -0.77
C ALA A 39 18.25 0.17 -1.70
N GLY A 40 17.44 -0.59 -2.43
CA GLY A 40 17.85 -1.50 -3.50
C GLY A 40 18.51 -2.83 -3.10
N TYR A 41 19.02 -2.98 -1.89
CA TYR A 41 19.70 -4.20 -1.41
C TYR A 41 18.82 -5.05 -0.50
N ASN A 42 17.52 -5.03 -0.74
CA ASN A 42 16.50 -5.62 0.09
C ASN A 42 15.52 -6.48 -0.72
N THR A 43 15.84 -6.79 -1.97
CA THR A 43 14.95 -7.52 -2.88
C THR A 43 14.53 -8.88 -2.30
N GLY A 44 13.28 -9.29 -2.46
CA GLY A 44 12.82 -10.59 -1.96
C GLY A 44 12.62 -10.66 -0.44
N THR A 45 12.67 -9.53 0.28
CA THR A 45 12.59 -9.50 1.76
C THR A 45 11.17 -9.67 2.28
N TYR A 46 11.04 -10.46 3.34
CA TYR A 46 9.81 -10.67 4.10
C TYR A 46 9.86 -9.93 5.44
N ILE A 47 8.82 -9.14 5.73
CA ILE A 47 8.65 -8.37 6.97
C ILE A 47 7.36 -8.81 7.62
N LEU A 48 7.45 -9.69 8.63
CA LEU A 48 6.32 -10.51 9.08
C LEU A 48 6.04 -10.36 10.58
N GLY A 49 4.81 -10.03 10.98
CA GLY A 49 4.44 -10.17 12.40
C GLY A 49 5.13 -9.19 13.35
N ASN A 50 5.59 -8.03 12.87
CA ASN A 50 6.29 -7.06 13.72
C ASN A 50 5.33 -6.02 14.31
N PHE A 51 5.65 -5.53 15.50
CA PHE A 51 5.08 -4.31 16.06
C PHE A 51 6.02 -3.14 15.75
N ILE A 52 5.52 -2.06 15.16
CA ILE A 52 6.27 -0.84 14.84
C ILE A 52 5.50 0.39 15.32
N GLY A 53 6.02 1.04 16.35
CA GLY A 53 5.43 2.24 16.93
C GLY A 53 6.44 3.29 17.35
N GLU A 54 5.95 4.44 17.80
CA GLU A 54 6.74 5.56 18.33
C GLU A 54 7.86 6.03 17.36
N THR A 55 7.62 5.98 16.04
CA THR A 55 8.59 6.47 15.05
C THR A 55 8.62 8.00 15.01
N ALA A 56 9.82 8.56 14.83
CA ALA A 56 10.15 9.97 15.03
C ALA A 56 9.86 10.41 16.48
N TYR A 57 10.18 9.54 17.44
CA TYR A 57 9.77 9.65 18.84
C TYR A 57 9.96 11.04 19.46
N ARG A 58 11.15 11.63 19.27
CA ARG A 58 11.52 12.92 19.88
C ARG A 58 11.36 14.12 18.94
N LEU A 59 11.10 13.91 17.64
CA LEU A 59 11.05 14.96 16.62
C LEU A 59 12.30 15.87 16.61
N GLU A 60 13.49 15.34 16.89
CA GLU A 60 14.72 16.14 16.96
C GLU A 60 15.22 16.64 15.61
N PHE A 61 14.78 15.99 14.53
CA PHE A 61 15.06 16.39 13.16
C PHE A 61 13.87 16.06 12.25
N THR A 62 13.83 16.73 11.10
CA THR A 62 12.85 16.50 10.03
C THR A 62 13.57 16.19 8.73
N GLY A 63 12.84 15.59 7.79
CA GLY A 63 13.38 15.28 6.47
C GLY A 63 12.47 14.36 5.69
N HIS A 64 12.79 14.21 4.41
CA HIS A 64 12.05 13.35 3.48
C HIS A 64 12.45 11.88 3.61
N GLU A 65 12.88 11.40 4.78
CA GLU A 65 13.39 10.03 4.97
C GLU A 65 12.88 9.37 6.25
N ILE A 66 11.77 9.87 6.81
CA ILE A 66 11.24 9.48 8.12
C ILE A 66 9.86 8.80 7.95
N ALA A 67 9.80 7.50 8.26
CA ALA A 67 8.59 6.68 8.29
C ALA A 67 8.86 5.40 9.11
N GLY A 68 7.83 4.71 9.61
CA GLY A 68 8.00 3.42 10.31
C GLY A 68 8.79 2.42 9.46
N ILE A 69 8.35 2.22 8.22
CA ILE A 69 9.06 1.49 7.17
C ILE A 69 9.27 2.42 5.98
N LYS A 70 10.49 2.49 5.43
CA LYS A 70 10.77 3.22 4.18
C LYS A 70 11.65 2.44 3.21
N PHE A 71 11.25 2.35 1.94
CA PHE A 71 12.05 1.63 0.93
C PHE A 71 12.14 2.33 -0.42
N HIS A 72 13.37 2.33 -0.96
CA HIS A 72 13.71 2.78 -2.31
C HIS A 72 14.19 1.64 -3.19
N ASN A 73 13.78 1.64 -4.46
CA ASN A 73 14.25 0.71 -5.49
C ASN A 73 14.18 -0.77 -5.08
N ALA A 74 13.22 -1.12 -4.22
CA ALA A 74 13.00 -2.47 -3.72
C ALA A 74 12.12 -3.27 -4.68
N VAL A 75 12.43 -4.55 -4.83
CA VAL A 75 11.66 -5.48 -5.66
C VAL A 75 11.23 -6.66 -4.78
N ASP A 76 10.05 -7.23 -5.00
CA ASP A 76 9.60 -8.47 -4.34
C ASP A 76 9.59 -8.39 -2.79
N ILE A 77 9.06 -7.29 -2.23
CA ILE A 77 8.93 -7.15 -0.78
C ILE A 77 7.54 -7.61 -0.35
N VAL A 78 7.49 -8.46 0.67
CA VAL A 78 6.24 -8.83 1.36
C VAL A 78 6.26 -8.25 2.77
N ILE A 79 5.36 -7.30 3.04
CA ILE A 79 5.09 -6.77 4.38
C ILE A 79 3.76 -7.34 4.82
N GLU A 80 3.80 -8.26 5.79
CA GLU A 80 2.62 -9.03 6.18
C GLU A 80 2.39 -9.11 7.68
N ASN A 81 1.12 -9.01 8.10
CA ASN A 81 0.70 -9.28 9.49
C ASN A 81 1.42 -8.39 10.52
N ASN A 82 1.80 -7.17 10.15
CA ASN A 82 2.44 -6.22 11.05
C ASN A 82 1.41 -5.25 11.63
N TYR A 83 1.68 -4.73 12.82
CA TYR A 83 1.01 -3.54 13.35
C TYR A 83 1.97 -2.35 13.28
N ILE A 84 1.67 -1.40 12.39
CA ILE A 84 2.57 -0.30 12.04
C ILE A 84 1.82 1.03 12.19
N GLY A 85 2.36 1.93 13.01
CA GLY A 85 1.81 3.28 13.16
C GLY A 85 1.31 3.62 14.57
N ASN A 86 1.41 2.70 15.53
CA ASN A 86 1.05 2.99 16.92
C ASN A 86 1.87 4.19 17.42
N SER A 87 1.20 5.28 17.80
CA SER A 87 1.83 6.50 18.32
C SER A 87 2.94 7.08 17.41
N ASN A 88 2.93 6.78 16.11
CA ASN A 88 3.86 7.38 15.16
C ASN A 88 3.50 8.86 14.94
N LYS A 89 4.51 9.73 14.90
CA LYS A 89 4.33 11.17 14.58
C LYS A 89 4.47 11.45 13.08
N VAL A 90 4.72 10.39 12.31
CA VAL A 90 5.07 10.38 10.88
C VAL A 90 4.39 9.18 10.21
N ARG A 91 4.65 9.01 8.91
CA ARG A 91 4.15 7.89 8.11
C ARG A 91 4.40 6.53 8.76
N ALA A 92 3.43 5.64 8.67
CA ALA A 92 3.64 4.23 9.00
C ALA A 92 4.53 3.57 7.94
N ILE A 93 4.16 3.72 6.67
CA ILE A 93 4.89 3.13 5.55
C ILE A 93 5.10 4.18 4.45
N TRP A 94 6.30 4.20 3.89
CA TRP A 94 6.64 5.01 2.72
C TRP A 94 7.37 4.17 1.67
N ILE A 95 6.71 3.90 0.54
CA ILE A 95 7.27 3.16 -0.59
C ILE A 95 7.72 4.20 -1.63
N ASP A 96 8.99 4.56 -1.61
CA ASP A 96 9.60 5.69 -2.35
C ASP A 96 11.02 5.32 -2.75
N PHE A 97 11.43 5.23 -4.00
CA PHE A 97 10.70 5.27 -5.27
C PHE A 97 11.20 4.13 -6.15
N GLY A 98 10.52 3.88 -7.28
CA GLY A 98 10.93 2.85 -8.23
C GLY A 98 10.92 1.46 -7.60
N ASN A 99 9.96 1.21 -6.72
CA ASN A 99 9.68 -0.11 -6.15
C ASN A 99 8.73 -0.88 -7.08
N GLN A 100 8.86 -2.21 -7.08
CA GLN A 100 8.14 -3.10 -8.01
C GLN A 100 7.79 -4.42 -7.33
N ASN A 101 6.63 -4.98 -7.65
CA ASN A 101 6.09 -6.22 -7.06
C ASN A 101 6.11 -6.22 -5.53
N ILE A 102 5.56 -5.16 -4.92
CA ILE A 102 5.47 -5.02 -3.46
C ILE A 102 4.09 -5.49 -2.99
N ARG A 103 4.05 -6.33 -1.96
CA ARG A 103 2.80 -6.78 -1.34
C ARG A 103 2.69 -6.32 0.12
N LEU A 104 1.68 -5.51 0.42
CA LEU A 104 1.27 -5.15 1.78
C LEU A 104 0.02 -5.97 2.14
N SER A 105 0.18 -7.06 2.88
CA SER A 105 -0.92 -7.99 3.16
C SER A 105 -1.25 -8.11 4.64
N ARG A 106 -2.52 -8.09 5.03
CA ARG A 106 -2.95 -8.44 6.41
C ARG A 106 -2.35 -7.56 7.52
N ASN A 107 -1.96 -6.33 7.22
CA ASN A 107 -1.39 -5.41 8.20
C ASN A 107 -2.47 -4.52 8.84
N ILE A 108 -2.13 -3.98 10.00
CA ILE A 108 -2.78 -2.80 10.57
C ILE A 108 -1.85 -1.62 10.31
N ILE A 109 -2.30 -0.66 9.51
CA ILE A 109 -1.50 0.49 9.08
C ILE A 109 -2.18 1.78 9.54
N GLY A 110 -1.58 2.43 10.52
CA GLY A 110 -2.05 3.71 11.06
C GLY A 110 -1.38 4.94 10.44
N VAL A 111 -1.85 6.11 10.86
CA VAL A 111 -1.27 7.45 10.56
C VAL A 111 -1.24 7.82 9.08
N GLN A 112 -0.38 7.19 8.28
CA GLN A 112 -0.27 7.45 6.85
C GLN A 112 0.43 6.31 6.10
N LEU A 113 -0.17 5.89 4.98
CA LEU A 113 0.43 5.06 3.95
C LEU A 113 0.80 5.95 2.75
N PHE A 114 2.08 6.02 2.41
CA PHE A 114 2.57 6.88 1.33
C PHE A 114 3.24 6.06 0.23
N ILE A 115 2.66 6.09 -0.97
CA ILE A 115 3.19 5.46 -2.18
C ILE A 115 3.68 6.56 -3.11
N GLU A 116 4.98 6.61 -3.36
CA GLU A 116 5.60 7.70 -4.12
C GLU A 116 6.48 7.17 -5.25
N MET A 117 6.23 7.68 -6.46
CA MET A 117 7.11 7.52 -7.61
C MET A 117 7.39 6.07 -8.01
N ASN A 118 6.40 5.18 -7.86
CA ASN A 118 6.52 3.77 -8.26
C ASN A 118 5.79 3.51 -9.58
N HIS A 119 6.35 2.64 -10.41
CA HIS A 119 5.61 2.15 -11.57
C HIS A 119 4.78 0.92 -11.23
N GLY A 120 5.10 0.19 -10.16
CA GLY A 120 4.40 -1.02 -9.71
C GLY A 120 4.90 -2.31 -10.39
N PRO A 121 4.18 -3.44 -10.27
CA PRO A 121 2.91 -3.57 -9.56
C PRO A 121 3.06 -3.49 -8.04
N ILE A 122 2.02 -3.02 -7.34
CA ILE A 122 1.93 -3.04 -5.88
C ILE A 122 0.54 -3.57 -5.49
N LEU A 123 0.49 -4.56 -4.59
CA LEU A 123 -0.75 -5.11 -4.05
C LEU A 123 -0.89 -4.76 -2.57
N ILE A 124 -2.03 -4.17 -2.19
CA ILE A 124 -2.37 -3.82 -0.82
C ILE A 124 -3.65 -4.59 -0.48
N ASP A 125 -3.50 -5.76 0.17
CA ASP A 125 -4.60 -6.69 0.38
C ASP A 125 -4.89 -7.04 1.85
N ASN A 126 -6.17 -7.19 2.20
CA ASN A 126 -6.59 -7.66 3.53
C ASN A 126 -6.11 -6.80 4.72
N ASN A 127 -5.83 -5.51 4.53
CA ASN A 127 -5.33 -4.65 5.61
C ASN A 127 -6.47 -3.92 6.34
N ILE A 128 -6.19 -3.50 7.57
CA ILE A 128 -6.94 -2.45 8.26
C ILE A 128 -6.16 -1.15 8.13
N LEU A 129 -6.78 -0.16 7.50
CA LEU A 129 -6.14 1.08 7.09
C LEU A 129 -6.75 2.27 7.82
N GLU A 130 -5.93 3.01 8.58
CA GLU A 130 -6.32 4.21 9.29
C GLU A 130 -5.48 5.43 8.88
N GLY A 131 -5.97 6.63 9.17
CA GLY A 131 -5.25 7.87 8.89
C GLY A 131 -5.44 8.36 7.46
N VAL A 132 -4.35 8.49 6.68
CA VAL A 132 -4.38 9.08 5.33
C VAL A 132 -3.65 8.18 4.33
N TYR A 133 -4.23 7.95 3.17
CA TYR A 133 -3.52 7.40 2.02
C TYR A 133 -3.01 8.52 1.13
N ILE A 134 -1.75 8.42 0.70
CA ILE A 134 -1.15 9.35 -0.26
C ILE A 134 -0.55 8.55 -1.41
N ASN A 135 -0.94 8.90 -2.63
CA ASN A 135 -0.24 8.49 -3.84
C ASN A 135 0.34 9.75 -4.52
N ARG A 136 1.67 9.78 -4.67
CA ARG A 136 2.36 10.83 -5.42
C ARG A 136 3.08 10.22 -6.61
N GLY A 137 2.47 10.37 -7.78
CA GLY A 137 3.03 9.94 -9.05
C GLY A 137 3.28 8.44 -9.16
N SER A 138 2.54 7.59 -8.45
CA SER A 138 2.68 6.14 -8.58
C SER A 138 1.53 5.52 -9.37
N GLY A 139 1.82 4.48 -10.14
CA GLY A 139 0.82 3.69 -10.84
C GLY A 139 0.92 2.19 -10.60
N ALA A 140 0.00 1.43 -11.22
CA ALA A 140 -0.13 -0.03 -11.10
C ALA A 140 -0.25 -0.50 -9.65
N ILE A 141 -1.24 0.04 -8.94
CA ILE A 141 -1.49 -0.29 -7.53
C ILE A 141 -2.88 -0.90 -7.43
N THR A 142 -3.00 -2.06 -6.82
CA THR A 142 -4.29 -2.66 -6.51
C THR A 142 -4.51 -2.68 -5.00
N LEU A 143 -5.65 -2.16 -4.56
CA LEU A 143 -6.13 -2.24 -3.19
C LEU A 143 -7.33 -3.18 -3.15
N SER A 144 -7.21 -4.29 -2.43
CA SER A 144 -8.30 -5.25 -2.35
C SER A 144 -8.58 -5.82 -0.96
N HIS A 145 -9.85 -6.07 -0.66
CA HIS A 145 -10.27 -6.67 0.61
C HIS A 145 -9.79 -5.89 1.84
N ASN A 146 -9.57 -4.57 1.75
CA ASN A 146 -9.16 -3.78 2.91
C ASN A 146 -10.38 -3.24 3.68
N LEU A 147 -10.22 -3.01 4.99
CA LEU A 147 -11.12 -2.18 5.79
C LEU A 147 -10.50 -0.79 5.92
N ILE A 148 -11.18 0.21 5.37
CA ILE A 148 -10.62 1.54 5.12
C ILE A 148 -11.32 2.57 6.00
N ASN A 149 -10.70 2.82 7.16
CA ASN A 149 -11.10 3.84 8.13
C ASN A 149 -10.25 5.11 8.00
N MET A 150 -9.91 5.50 6.77
CA MET A 150 -9.07 6.65 6.48
C MET A 150 -9.87 7.95 6.38
N ASN A 151 -9.29 9.03 6.88
CA ASN A 151 -9.87 10.36 6.91
C ASN A 151 -9.72 11.09 5.56
N ASN A 152 -8.75 10.69 4.72
CA ASN A 152 -8.49 11.35 3.45
C ASN A 152 -7.68 10.47 2.50
N PHE A 153 -7.83 10.71 1.20
CA PHE A 153 -6.98 10.20 0.14
C PHE A 153 -6.38 11.38 -0.63
N ARG A 154 -5.06 11.42 -0.80
CA ARG A 154 -4.37 12.51 -1.48
C ARG A 154 -3.61 12.00 -2.69
N TYR A 155 -3.89 12.62 -3.83
CA TYR A 155 -3.34 12.25 -5.11
C TYR A 155 -2.62 13.46 -5.72
N THR A 156 -1.40 13.24 -6.18
CA THR A 156 -0.61 14.27 -6.86
C THR A 156 0.15 13.66 -8.04
N HIS A 157 -0.08 14.14 -9.26
CA HIS A 157 0.76 13.76 -10.41
C HIS A 157 2.18 14.32 -10.21
N ASP A 158 3.21 13.63 -10.70
CA ASP A 158 4.59 14.12 -10.64
C ASP A 158 5.39 13.84 -11.94
N PRO A 159 4.88 14.26 -13.12
CA PRO A 159 5.51 13.97 -14.40
C PRO A 159 6.76 14.83 -14.67
N TYR A 160 7.40 15.34 -13.62
CA TYR A 160 8.70 16.00 -13.69
C TYR A 160 9.84 15.08 -13.24
N ARG A 161 9.52 14.05 -12.44
CA ARG A 161 10.49 13.09 -11.96
C ARG A 161 10.34 11.76 -12.71
N LYS A 162 11.46 11.05 -12.85
CA LYS A 162 11.51 9.72 -13.46
C LYS A 162 12.03 8.69 -12.46
N SER A 163 11.32 7.59 -12.32
CA SER A 163 11.78 6.40 -11.59
C SER A 163 12.01 5.21 -12.53
N ALA A 164 12.80 4.24 -12.09
CA ALA A 164 13.07 3.02 -12.83
C ALA A 164 11.97 1.99 -12.60
N PHE A 165 11.83 1.08 -13.57
CA PHE A 165 11.23 -0.24 -13.38
C PHE A 165 12.16 -1.31 -13.96
N TYR A 166 11.96 -2.57 -13.57
CA TYR A 166 12.92 -3.66 -13.76
C TYR A 166 12.31 -4.85 -14.49
N LYS A 167 13.13 -5.79 -14.96
CA LYS A 167 12.62 -7.11 -15.36
C LYS A 167 12.00 -7.79 -14.15
N ALA A 168 10.97 -8.62 -14.37
CA ALA A 168 10.28 -9.37 -13.31
C ALA A 168 11.29 -10.03 -12.36
N HIS A 169 11.07 -9.90 -11.05
CA HIS A 169 11.88 -10.52 -9.99
C HIS A 169 13.38 -10.21 -10.00
N THR A 170 13.80 -9.12 -10.62
CA THR A 170 15.21 -8.70 -10.65
C THR A 170 15.33 -7.21 -10.36
N ARG A 171 16.57 -6.75 -10.20
CA ARG A 171 16.88 -5.31 -10.24
C ARG A 171 17.53 -4.87 -11.55
N GLU A 172 17.42 -5.68 -12.60
CA GLU A 172 17.86 -5.29 -13.93
C GLU A 172 16.91 -4.23 -14.49
N THR A 173 17.38 -2.99 -14.58
CA THR A 173 16.56 -1.86 -15.05
C THR A 173 16.17 -2.05 -16.51
N VAL A 174 14.88 -2.02 -16.81
CA VAL A 174 14.37 -1.97 -18.18
C VAL A 174 14.46 -0.55 -18.72
N MET A 175 13.87 0.41 -18.00
CA MET A 175 13.97 1.83 -18.33
C MET A 175 13.69 2.73 -17.12
N ARG A 176 13.84 4.04 -17.34
CA ARG A 176 13.37 5.08 -16.42
C ARG A 176 12.30 5.91 -17.10
N GLU A 177 11.11 5.97 -16.51
CA GLU A 177 9.95 6.65 -17.06
C GLU A 177 9.38 7.69 -16.09
N LEU A 178 8.65 8.67 -16.62
CA LEU A 178 7.90 9.67 -15.86
C LEU A 178 6.87 9.00 -14.96
N SER A 179 6.79 9.50 -13.74
CA SER A 179 5.93 8.91 -12.73
C SER A 179 4.71 9.80 -12.52
N PHE A 180 3.55 9.25 -12.77
CA PHE A 180 2.27 9.92 -12.59
C PHE A 180 1.23 8.87 -12.21
N ILE A 181 0.11 9.30 -11.62
CA ILE A 181 -0.93 8.38 -11.21
C ILE A 181 -1.62 7.78 -12.44
N ARG A 182 -1.69 6.46 -12.48
CA ARG A 182 -2.36 5.64 -13.50
C ARG A 182 -2.60 4.24 -12.96
N ASP A 183 -3.59 3.54 -13.51
CA ASP A 183 -3.77 2.11 -13.27
C ASP A 183 -3.86 1.72 -11.78
N GLU A 184 -4.58 2.53 -10.99
CA GLU A 184 -4.87 2.23 -9.59
C GLU A 184 -6.28 1.64 -9.47
N ARG A 185 -6.38 0.49 -8.81
CA ARG A 185 -7.57 -0.37 -8.84
C ARG A 185 -8.07 -0.69 -7.43
N TRP A 186 -9.39 -0.65 -7.23
CA TRP A 186 -10.01 -0.81 -5.91
C TRP A 186 -11.11 -1.87 -5.94
N TYR A 187 -10.86 -3.04 -5.38
CA TYR A 187 -11.81 -4.16 -5.42
C TYR A 187 -12.15 -4.74 -4.05
N ASN A 188 -13.42 -5.03 -3.79
CA ASN A 188 -13.83 -5.77 -2.59
C ASN A 188 -13.46 -5.07 -1.27
N ASN A 189 -13.28 -3.74 -1.23
CA ASN A 189 -12.93 -3.02 0.01
C ASN A 189 -14.18 -2.61 0.79
N ILE A 190 -14.02 -2.31 2.08
CA ILE A 190 -15.05 -1.65 2.91
C ILE A 190 -14.54 -0.26 3.29
N PHE A 191 -15.27 0.79 2.93
CA PHE A 191 -14.97 2.18 3.27
C PHE A 191 -15.88 2.67 4.40
N ILE A 192 -15.31 3.36 5.40
CA ILE A 192 -16.06 3.85 6.57
C ILE A 192 -16.17 5.37 6.64
N LYS A 193 -15.06 6.10 6.46
CA LYS A 193 -14.99 7.55 6.72
C LYS A 193 -14.94 8.41 5.46
N LYS A 194 -14.20 7.97 4.45
CA LYS A 194 -14.07 8.64 3.16
C LYS A 194 -14.19 7.61 2.05
N GLY A 195 -14.93 7.95 0.99
CA GLY A 195 -15.07 7.14 -0.22
C GLY A 195 -14.25 7.70 -1.39
N LEU A 196 -14.52 7.22 -2.60
CA LEU A 196 -13.77 7.50 -3.82
C LEU A 196 -14.40 8.60 -4.72
N ASP A 197 -15.44 9.28 -4.23
CA ASP A 197 -16.30 10.24 -4.93
C ASP A 197 -15.65 11.45 -5.56
N SER A 198 -14.46 11.77 -5.11
CA SER A 198 -13.69 12.89 -5.62
C SER A 198 -12.22 12.54 -5.64
N LEU A 199 -11.89 11.35 -6.17
CA LEU A 199 -10.54 11.08 -6.66
C LEU A 199 -10.20 12.16 -7.70
N ARG A 200 -9.62 13.25 -7.20
CA ARG A 200 -9.20 14.42 -7.96
C ARG A 200 -7.70 14.47 -7.78
N VAL A 201 -6.99 14.19 -8.86
CA VAL A 201 -5.54 14.26 -8.82
C VAL A 201 -5.15 15.73 -8.82
N ASN A 202 -4.41 16.14 -7.80
CA ASN A 202 -3.88 17.49 -7.74
C ASN A 202 -2.73 17.62 -8.72
N GLN A 203 -2.69 18.76 -9.41
CA GLN A 203 -1.51 19.11 -10.18
C GLN A 203 -0.35 19.48 -9.23
N PRO A 204 0.89 19.12 -9.58
CA PRO A 204 2.07 19.54 -8.83
C PRO A 204 2.18 21.08 -8.82
N GLY A 205 2.55 21.65 -7.67
CA GLY A 205 2.63 23.11 -7.48
C GLY A 205 4.01 23.68 -7.87
N SER A 206 4.13 25.02 -7.85
CA SER A 206 5.37 25.74 -8.23
C SER A 206 6.60 25.33 -7.41
N ALA A 207 6.43 24.93 -6.16
CA ALA A 207 7.51 24.43 -5.30
C ALA A 207 8.04 23.06 -5.77
N ASP A 208 7.19 22.22 -6.37
CA ASP A 208 7.56 20.91 -6.91
C ASP A 208 8.36 21.05 -8.22
N ILE A 209 8.03 22.08 -9.02
CA ILE A 209 8.68 22.38 -10.31
C ILE A 209 10.11 22.92 -10.11
N GLN A 210 10.36 23.69 -9.05
CA GLN A 210 11.66 24.32 -8.80
C GLN A 210 12.79 23.33 -8.47
N VAL A 211 12.46 22.15 -7.93
CA VAL A 211 13.45 21.14 -7.51
C VAL A 211 14.04 20.36 -8.70
N THR A 212 13.28 20.19 -9.79
CA THR A 212 13.64 19.25 -10.85
C THR A 212 14.39 19.88 -12.03
N ARG A 213 14.31 21.21 -12.24
CA ARG A 213 14.91 21.93 -13.39
C ARG A 213 14.62 21.31 -14.77
N THR A 214 13.66 20.40 -14.86
CA THR A 214 13.31 19.66 -16.08
C THR A 214 11.98 20.18 -16.59
N ILE A 215 11.97 20.65 -17.84
CA ILE A 215 10.74 20.94 -18.58
C ILE A 215 9.89 19.66 -18.58
N PRO A 216 8.57 19.72 -18.29
CA PRO A 216 7.71 18.56 -18.41
C PRO A 216 7.86 17.97 -19.81
N PRO A 217 8.10 16.66 -19.96
CA PRO A 217 8.23 16.09 -21.29
C PRO A 217 6.94 16.32 -22.08
N PRO A 218 7.02 16.59 -23.38
CA PRO A 218 5.83 16.76 -24.19
C PRO A 218 4.94 15.52 -24.05
N ALA A 219 3.63 15.73 -23.88
CA ALA A 219 2.58 14.69 -23.75
C ALA A 219 2.61 13.61 -24.86
N ILE A 220 3.38 13.87 -25.92
CA ILE A 220 3.43 13.13 -27.18
C ILE A 220 4.03 11.73 -27.04
N HIS A 221 4.96 11.47 -26.09
CA HIS A 221 5.60 10.14 -26.02
C HIS A 221 4.67 9.03 -25.50
N LEU A 222 3.62 9.40 -24.75
CA LEU A 222 2.66 8.45 -24.16
C LEU A 222 1.33 8.37 -24.92
N GLY A 223 1.11 9.24 -25.92
CA GLY A 223 -0.18 9.36 -26.61
C GLY A 223 -1.33 9.88 -25.74
N VAL A 224 -1.06 10.26 -24.49
CA VAL A 224 -1.99 10.81 -23.50
C VAL A 224 -1.32 11.91 -22.69
N ASP A 225 -2.11 12.85 -22.17
CA ASP A 225 -1.60 13.87 -21.25
C ASP A 225 -1.57 13.31 -19.81
N PRO A 226 -0.37 13.06 -19.24
CA PRO A 226 -0.23 12.48 -17.90
C PRO A 226 -0.70 13.41 -16.78
N LEU A 227 -1.02 14.68 -17.07
CA LEU A 227 -1.55 15.63 -16.10
C LEU A 227 -3.08 15.55 -15.99
N VAL A 228 -3.79 15.08 -17.00
CA VAL A 228 -5.28 15.10 -17.00
C VAL A 228 -5.92 13.73 -17.23
N THR A 229 -5.11 12.68 -17.44
CA THR A 229 -5.61 11.35 -17.78
C THR A 229 -5.35 10.35 -16.64
N ASN A 230 -6.40 9.99 -15.91
CA ASN A 230 -6.41 8.79 -15.07
C ASN A 230 -6.76 7.57 -15.93
N TYR A 231 -5.78 7.02 -16.67
CA TYR A 231 -6.00 5.83 -17.49
C TYR A 231 -5.72 4.55 -16.69
N GLY A 232 -6.50 3.50 -16.96
CA GLY A 232 -6.39 2.18 -16.34
C GLY A 232 -6.94 2.09 -14.91
N CYS A 233 -7.37 3.20 -14.31
CA CYS A 233 -7.96 3.16 -12.98
C CYS A 233 -9.32 2.46 -12.99
N ASP A 234 -9.60 1.73 -11.93
CA ASP A 234 -10.85 0.99 -11.79
C ASP A 234 -11.26 0.89 -10.31
N ALA A 235 -12.54 0.76 -10.05
CA ALA A 235 -13.06 0.61 -8.70
C ALA A 235 -14.42 -0.10 -8.77
N ASP A 236 -14.54 -1.28 -8.19
CA ASP A 236 -15.78 -2.02 -8.22
C ASP A 236 -15.92 -2.98 -7.04
N TYR A 237 -17.14 -3.45 -6.78
CA TYR A 237 -17.46 -4.42 -5.72
C TYR A 237 -17.05 -3.97 -4.30
N ASN A 238 -17.00 -2.67 -4.05
CA ASN A 238 -16.70 -2.11 -2.74
C ASN A 238 -17.99 -1.88 -1.94
N LEU A 239 -17.87 -1.88 -0.62
CA LEU A 239 -18.93 -1.45 0.28
C LEU A 239 -18.58 -0.10 0.87
N TYR A 240 -19.43 0.90 0.67
CA TYR A 240 -19.27 2.23 1.22
C TYR A 240 -20.28 2.44 2.35
N LEU A 241 -19.80 2.48 3.59
CA LEU A 241 -20.63 2.70 4.79
C LEU A 241 -20.69 4.18 5.16
N ASN A 242 -21.53 4.54 6.14
CA ASN A 242 -21.77 5.93 6.58
C ASN A 242 -22.17 6.91 5.45
N GLY A 243 -22.74 6.41 4.36
CA GLY A 243 -23.06 7.23 3.18
C GLY A 243 -21.82 7.81 2.49
N THR A 244 -20.63 7.24 2.74
CA THR A 244 -19.45 7.55 1.93
C THR A 244 -19.73 7.18 0.48
N LYS A 245 -19.11 7.91 -0.44
CA LYS A 245 -19.55 7.90 -1.83
C LYS A 245 -18.54 7.15 -2.70
N LYS A 246 -19.06 6.38 -3.65
CA LYS A 246 -18.27 5.67 -4.66
C LYS A 246 -17.71 6.59 -5.74
N HIS A 247 -16.79 6.09 -6.55
CA HIS A 247 -16.30 6.81 -7.73
C HIS A 247 -17.44 7.02 -8.74
N ASP A 248 -17.41 8.13 -9.49
CA ASP A 248 -18.50 8.55 -10.37
C ASP A 248 -18.55 7.84 -11.73
N THR A 249 -17.42 7.32 -12.23
CA THR A 249 -17.31 6.83 -13.62
C THR A 249 -17.21 5.32 -13.83
N PHE A 250 -16.48 4.57 -12.99
CA PHE A 250 -16.14 3.16 -13.26
C PHE A 250 -16.63 2.17 -12.20
N ASP A 251 -17.53 2.59 -11.31
CA ASP A 251 -18.03 1.78 -10.20
C ASP A 251 -19.49 1.35 -10.35
N LYS A 252 -19.70 0.08 -10.72
CA LYS A 252 -21.00 -0.46 -11.13
C LYS A 252 -21.68 -1.29 -10.05
N ASN A 253 -20.94 -2.18 -9.40
CA ASN A 253 -21.43 -3.22 -8.51
C ASN A 253 -21.20 -2.91 -7.02
N SER A 254 -20.52 -1.81 -6.69
CA SER A 254 -20.40 -1.37 -5.30
C SER A 254 -21.74 -0.88 -4.73
N ILE A 255 -21.90 -1.04 -3.42
CA ILE A 255 -23.06 -0.56 -2.68
C ILE A 255 -22.66 0.62 -1.80
N VAL A 256 -23.45 1.69 -1.85
CA VAL A 256 -23.39 2.81 -0.91
C VAL A 256 -24.51 2.63 0.11
N SER A 257 -24.12 2.42 1.36
CA SER A 257 -24.99 2.22 2.50
C SER A 257 -24.89 3.40 3.46
N SER A 258 -26.03 3.93 3.89
CA SER A 258 -26.09 4.93 4.97
C SER A 258 -25.88 4.32 6.37
N PHE A 259 -25.69 3.00 6.45
CA PHE A 259 -25.53 2.29 7.71
C PHE A 259 -24.27 2.75 8.47
N ASN A 260 -24.42 3.02 9.77
CA ASN A 260 -23.30 3.35 10.65
C ASN A 260 -22.71 2.07 11.24
N PRO A 261 -21.45 1.72 10.92
CA PRO A 261 -20.83 0.51 11.42
C PRO A 261 -20.39 0.60 12.89
N GLU A 262 -20.49 1.75 13.56
CA GLU A 262 -19.98 1.94 14.92
C GLU A 262 -18.53 1.43 15.08
N PHE A 263 -17.71 1.67 14.06
CA PHE A 263 -16.37 1.12 14.00
C PHE A 263 -15.53 1.59 15.19
N SER A 264 -14.94 0.63 15.87
CA SER A 264 -14.03 0.83 16.99
C SER A 264 -12.74 0.07 16.76
N PHE A 265 -11.65 0.73 17.12
CA PHE A 265 -10.30 0.20 17.14
C PHE A 265 -9.78 0.33 18.57
N ARG A 266 -9.44 -0.79 19.19
CA ARG A 266 -8.92 -0.85 20.56
C ARG A 266 -7.54 -1.49 20.54
N ASP A 267 -6.59 -0.79 21.13
CA ASP A 267 -5.23 -1.27 21.35
C ASP A 267 -4.96 -1.33 22.85
N ASP A 268 -4.94 -2.54 23.40
CA ASP A 268 -4.60 -2.83 24.78
C ASP A 268 -3.12 -3.27 24.84
N ASP A 269 -2.22 -2.30 24.94
CA ASP A 269 -0.76 -2.50 25.06
C ASP A 269 -0.10 -3.33 23.94
N GLY A 270 -0.61 -3.25 22.72
CA GLY A 270 -0.14 -3.99 21.55
C GLY A 270 -1.03 -5.19 21.20
N ASN A 271 -2.11 -5.42 21.94
CA ASN A 271 -3.17 -6.35 21.57
C ASN A 271 -4.32 -5.58 20.92
N VAL A 272 -4.49 -5.78 19.61
CA VAL A 272 -5.43 -4.98 18.80
C VAL A 272 -6.69 -5.76 18.52
N THR A 273 -7.82 -5.16 18.88
CA THR A 273 -9.16 -5.64 18.55
C THR A 273 -9.91 -4.58 17.73
N VAL A 274 -10.55 -5.01 16.65
CA VAL A 274 -11.51 -4.19 15.89
C VAL A 274 -12.92 -4.72 16.06
N SER A 275 -13.87 -3.82 16.26
CA SER A 275 -15.28 -4.17 16.37
C SER A 275 -16.15 -3.22 15.58
N PHE A 276 -17.16 -3.75 14.90
CA PHE A 276 -18.09 -2.98 14.07
C PHE A 276 -19.39 -3.77 13.85
N LEU A 277 -20.44 -3.04 13.54
CA LEU A 277 -21.71 -3.55 13.05
C LEU A 277 -21.68 -3.67 11.53
N MET A 278 -22.43 -4.64 11.00
CA MET A 278 -22.65 -4.79 9.57
C MET A 278 -24.12 -5.06 9.27
N ASN A 279 -24.62 -4.59 8.14
CA ASN A 279 -25.96 -4.91 7.64
C ASN A 279 -25.89 -5.89 6.45
N GLU A 280 -27.04 -6.22 5.88
CA GLU A 280 -27.17 -7.17 4.78
C GLU A 280 -26.49 -6.72 3.48
N ASP A 281 -26.19 -5.42 3.32
CA ASP A 281 -25.55 -4.88 2.11
C ASP A 281 -24.21 -5.56 1.80
N ALA A 282 -23.44 -5.92 2.83
CA ALA A 282 -22.18 -6.64 2.66
C ALA A 282 -22.34 -8.00 1.97
N LEU A 283 -23.51 -8.65 2.14
CA LEU A 283 -23.82 -9.96 1.54
C LEU A 283 -24.33 -9.83 0.09
N ASN A 284 -24.77 -8.65 -0.30
CA ASN A 284 -25.33 -8.37 -1.63
C ASN A 284 -24.26 -8.04 -2.67
N ILE A 285 -23.01 -7.87 -2.25
CA ILE A 285 -21.88 -7.67 -3.16
C ILE A 285 -21.26 -9.03 -3.50
N ARG A 286 -21.25 -9.37 -4.78
CA ARG A 286 -20.59 -10.58 -5.31
C ARG A 286 -19.36 -10.17 -6.09
N GLY A 287 -18.27 -9.97 -5.36
CA GLY A 287 -16.98 -9.59 -5.92
C GLY A 287 -16.20 -10.77 -6.50
N PRO A 288 -15.22 -10.53 -7.38
CA PRO A 288 -14.35 -11.55 -7.93
C PRO A 288 -13.32 -12.01 -6.89
N LEU A 289 -12.86 -13.26 -6.99
CA LEU A 289 -11.62 -13.68 -6.37
C LEU A 289 -10.45 -12.98 -7.07
N ILE A 290 -9.65 -12.23 -6.31
CA ILE A 290 -8.50 -11.53 -6.87
C ILE A 290 -7.35 -12.52 -7.08
N THR A 291 -6.92 -12.61 -8.34
CA THR A 291 -5.81 -13.46 -8.79
C THR A 291 -4.90 -12.68 -9.73
N THR A 292 -3.69 -13.18 -9.98
CA THR A 292 -2.80 -12.68 -11.04
C THR A 292 -3.50 -12.59 -12.39
N GLU A 293 -4.36 -13.57 -12.72
CA GLU A 293 -5.13 -13.59 -13.97
C GLU A 293 -6.18 -12.48 -14.00
N TYR A 294 -6.98 -12.31 -12.93
CA TYR A 294 -7.99 -11.26 -12.85
C TYR A 294 -7.36 -9.87 -12.94
N LEU A 295 -6.22 -9.67 -12.27
CA LEU A 295 -5.47 -8.41 -12.32
C LEU A 295 -4.78 -8.22 -13.68
N GLY A 296 -4.55 -9.26 -14.46
CA GLY A 296 -3.92 -9.14 -15.76
C GLY A 296 -2.55 -8.46 -15.72
N ILE A 297 -2.22 -7.76 -16.81
CA ILE A 297 -0.92 -7.12 -17.03
C ILE A 297 -1.04 -5.63 -16.72
N TYR A 298 -0.07 -5.11 -15.97
CA TYR A 298 0.04 -3.69 -15.66
C TYR A 298 0.91 -2.95 -16.67
N ASP A 299 0.61 -1.67 -16.87
CA ASP A 299 1.38 -0.74 -17.68
C ASP A 299 2.16 0.25 -16.80
N PRO A 300 3.38 0.66 -17.18
CA PRO A 300 4.05 0.47 -18.48
C PRO A 300 4.99 -0.75 -18.51
N MET A 301 5.23 -1.37 -17.36
CA MET A 301 6.27 -2.38 -17.19
C MET A 301 5.94 -3.71 -17.87
N LYS A 302 4.68 -3.90 -18.28
CA LYS A 302 4.17 -5.14 -18.89
C LYS A 302 4.40 -6.36 -18.01
N LEU A 303 4.15 -6.20 -16.70
CA LEU A 303 4.27 -7.27 -15.70
C LEU A 303 2.93 -7.56 -15.05
N GLN A 304 2.79 -8.78 -14.55
CA GLN A 304 1.69 -9.15 -13.67
C GLN A 304 2.13 -9.04 -12.21
N MET A 305 1.16 -9.03 -11.29
CA MET A 305 1.46 -9.18 -9.87
C MET A 305 1.63 -10.66 -9.55
N GLU A 306 2.79 -11.05 -9.00
CA GLU A 306 3.20 -12.44 -8.77
C GLU A 306 3.82 -12.60 -7.38
N ASN A 307 3.83 -13.82 -6.85
CA ASN A 307 4.63 -14.13 -5.67
C ASN A 307 6.13 -13.96 -6.00
N ASN A 308 6.97 -13.86 -4.96
CA ASN A 308 8.43 -13.67 -5.14
C ASN A 308 9.11 -14.81 -5.92
N ASP A 309 8.48 -15.97 -6.06
CA ASP A 309 8.96 -17.12 -6.85
C ASP A 309 8.40 -17.14 -8.29
N GLY A 310 7.68 -16.10 -8.70
CA GLY A 310 7.03 -15.98 -10.02
C GLY A 310 5.72 -16.76 -10.12
N THR A 311 5.26 -17.42 -9.05
CA THR A 311 3.96 -18.10 -9.09
C THR A 311 2.80 -17.09 -9.03
N PRO A 312 1.63 -17.42 -9.62
CA PRO A 312 0.45 -16.58 -9.51
C PRO A 312 0.01 -16.33 -8.06
N ILE A 313 -0.33 -15.08 -7.75
CA ILE A 313 -1.02 -14.70 -6.51
C ILE A 313 -2.49 -15.10 -6.59
N ILE A 314 -2.98 -15.56 -5.44
CA ILE A 314 -4.40 -15.71 -5.14
C ILE A 314 -4.65 -15.02 -3.79
N VAL A 315 -5.69 -14.17 -3.71
CA VAL A 315 -6.11 -13.51 -2.46
C VAL A 315 -7.27 -14.29 -1.84
N ASP A 316 -7.04 -15.55 -1.50
CA ASP A 316 -8.04 -16.48 -0.94
C ASP A 316 -7.91 -16.68 0.58
N ILE A 317 -7.01 -15.94 1.23
CA ILE A 317 -6.80 -15.96 2.67
C ILE A 317 -7.03 -14.57 3.26
N ASP A 318 -7.88 -14.49 4.28
CA ASP A 318 -8.28 -13.25 4.97
C ASP A 318 -7.23 -12.79 6.02
N ILE A 319 -7.49 -11.67 6.70
CA ILE A 319 -6.59 -11.10 7.73
C ILE A 319 -6.33 -12.03 8.92
N LEU A 320 -7.29 -12.89 9.26
CA LEU A 320 -7.19 -13.87 10.33
C LEU A 320 -6.65 -15.23 9.85
N LYS A 321 -6.13 -15.28 8.62
CA LYS A 321 -5.60 -16.47 7.95
C LYS A 321 -6.66 -17.55 7.68
N ARG A 322 -7.91 -17.15 7.49
CA ARG A 322 -9.03 -18.04 7.13
C ARG A 322 -9.22 -18.08 5.63
N SER A 323 -9.62 -19.23 5.11
CA SER A 323 -9.94 -19.39 3.69
C SER A 323 -11.22 -18.66 3.31
N ARG A 324 -11.19 -17.99 2.16
CA ARG A 324 -12.34 -17.38 1.51
C ARG A 324 -13.07 -18.37 0.62
N ASN A 325 -14.36 -18.13 0.41
CA ASN A 325 -15.10 -18.82 -0.64
C ASN A 325 -14.60 -18.32 -2.02
N LYS A 326 -14.26 -19.25 -2.92
CA LYS A 326 -13.66 -18.91 -4.22
C LYS A 326 -14.65 -18.29 -5.22
N ASP A 327 -15.93 -18.63 -5.09
CA ASP A 327 -17.00 -18.11 -5.96
C ASP A 327 -17.54 -16.77 -5.46
N ASN A 328 -17.47 -16.55 -4.14
CA ASN A 328 -17.84 -15.28 -3.52
C ASN A 328 -16.94 -14.99 -2.30
N PRO A 329 -15.78 -14.36 -2.49
CA PRO A 329 -14.80 -14.12 -1.43
C PRO A 329 -15.27 -13.11 -0.37
N GLY A 330 -16.35 -12.38 -0.64
CA GLY A 330 -16.88 -11.33 0.23
C GLY A 330 -16.05 -10.05 0.22
N VAL A 331 -16.60 -8.97 0.77
CA VAL A 331 -15.92 -7.68 0.90
C VAL A 331 -15.08 -7.59 2.17
N GLY A 332 -14.10 -6.70 2.17
CA GLY A 332 -13.26 -6.41 3.33
C GLY A 332 -12.32 -7.54 3.73
N PRO A 333 -11.61 -7.37 4.85
CA PRO A 333 -10.45 -8.20 5.18
C PRO A 333 -10.83 -9.49 5.92
N PHE A 334 -12.12 -9.76 6.15
CA PHE A 334 -12.61 -10.93 6.88
C PHE A 334 -13.45 -11.82 5.97
N ALA A 335 -13.20 -13.13 5.99
CA ALA A 335 -13.95 -14.10 5.18
C ALA A 335 -15.34 -14.41 5.74
N ASP A 336 -15.54 -14.25 7.05
CA ASP A 336 -16.75 -14.65 7.78
C ASP A 336 -17.56 -13.49 8.35
N LEU A 337 -17.59 -12.35 7.64
CA LEU A 337 -18.42 -11.19 8.01
C LEU A 337 -19.88 -11.60 8.25
N LYS A 338 -20.45 -11.14 9.36
CA LYS A 338 -21.84 -11.44 9.75
C LYS A 338 -22.66 -10.16 9.82
N VAL A 339 -23.95 -10.26 9.51
CA VAL A 339 -24.91 -9.21 9.84
C VAL A 339 -24.98 -9.06 11.37
N GLY A 340 -25.03 -7.83 11.85
CA GLY A 340 -24.93 -7.50 13.27
C GLY A 340 -23.49 -7.31 13.74
N GLN A 341 -23.21 -7.72 14.97
CA GLN A 341 -21.93 -7.47 15.64
C GLN A 341 -20.81 -8.35 15.07
N ASN A 342 -19.69 -7.71 14.75
CA ASN A 342 -18.42 -8.32 14.43
C ASN A 342 -17.36 -7.81 15.41
N SER A 343 -16.48 -8.69 15.89
CA SER A 343 -15.36 -8.34 16.77
C SER A 343 -14.22 -9.34 16.57
N TYR A 344 -13.02 -8.83 16.29
CA TYR A 344 -11.87 -9.63 15.92
C TYR A 344 -10.60 -9.10 16.57
N THR A 345 -9.84 -9.98 17.23
CA THR A 345 -8.44 -9.71 17.58
C THR A 345 -7.60 -9.93 16.33
N VAL A 346 -6.99 -8.85 15.83
CA VAL A 346 -6.29 -8.80 14.54
C VAL A 346 -4.78 -8.72 14.67
N PHE A 347 -4.28 -8.43 15.88
CA PHE A 347 -2.86 -8.50 16.19
C PHE A 347 -2.69 -8.71 17.70
N SER A 348 -1.69 -9.49 18.09
CA SER A 348 -1.33 -9.69 19.49
C SER A 348 0.18 -9.58 19.65
N ILE A 349 0.61 -8.65 20.49
CA ILE A 349 2.03 -8.47 20.81
C ILE A 349 2.58 -9.67 21.60
N ASP A 350 1.74 -10.38 22.35
CA ASP A 350 2.13 -11.55 23.13
C ASP A 350 2.45 -12.77 22.25
N ALA A 351 1.95 -12.77 21.01
CA ALA A 351 2.31 -13.76 20.00
C ALA A 351 3.72 -13.52 19.40
N ILE A 352 4.31 -12.35 19.66
CA ILE A 352 5.70 -12.06 19.33
C ILE A 352 6.57 -12.76 20.39
N GLY A 353 7.49 -13.64 19.97
CA GLY A 353 8.27 -14.53 20.83
C GLY A 353 8.93 -13.86 22.05
N PRO A 354 9.43 -14.65 23.02
CA PRO A 354 9.76 -14.17 24.36
C PRO A 354 10.63 -12.91 24.31
N GLN A 355 10.04 -11.80 24.75
CA GLN A 355 10.78 -10.59 25.01
C GLN A 355 11.64 -10.89 26.23
N GLY A 356 12.96 -10.88 26.09
CA GLY A 356 13.86 -11.06 27.24
C GLY A 356 13.40 -10.12 28.37
N ASN A 357 13.36 -10.63 29.60
CA ASN A 357 12.99 -9.82 30.76
C ASN A 357 13.84 -8.54 30.74
N LYS A 358 13.15 -7.40 30.79
CA LYS A 358 13.75 -6.06 30.77
C LYS A 358 14.75 -5.86 31.89
#